data_AF-A0A427B969-F1
#
_entry.id   AF-A0A427B969-F1
#
_cell.length_a   1.000
_cell.length_b   1.000
_cell.length_c   1.000
_cell.angle_alpha   90.00
_cell.angle_beta   90.00
_cell.angle_gamma   90.00
#
_symmetry.space_group_name_H-M   'P 1'
#
loop_
_entity.id
_entity.type
_entity.pdbx_description
1 polymer ?
#
loop_
_entity_poly.entity_id
_entity_poly.type
_entity_poly.pdbx_seq_one_letter_code
_entity_poly.pdbx_strand_id
1 'polypeptide(L)'
;MSAGVGNPSDSKVETIARLAQWRIESFGPCSYRRSDAFRLGIWNWYLSVEKNRYMHIRLFPEPCRVSKEHLPVARFVVRVFSPCTGRRPYVSPGIPHRLALHLC
;
A
#
# COMPACT_ATOMS: atom_id res chain seq x y z
N MET A 1 18.86 11.18 1.98
CA MET A 1 18.03 10.33 1.09
C MET A 1 18.60 8.93 1.17
N SER A 2 18.04 8.05 2.00
CA SER A 2 18.44 6.64 2.03
C SER A 2 17.25 5.83 1.57
N ALA A 3 17.28 5.43 0.31
CA ALA A 3 16.39 4.39 -0.19
C ALA A 3 16.79 3.10 0.54
N GLY A 4 16.09 2.79 1.63
CA GLY A 4 16.19 1.48 2.25
C GLY A 4 15.81 0.46 1.19
N VAL A 5 16.78 -0.37 0.81
CA VAL A 5 16.59 -1.48 -0.13
C VAL A 5 15.37 -2.27 0.35
N GLY A 6 14.25 -2.10 -0.35
CA GLY A 6 13.05 -2.89 -0.10
C GLY A 6 13.32 -4.27 -0.63
N ASN A 7 12.90 -5.31 0.09
CA ASN A 7 12.84 -6.62 -0.52
C ASN A 7 11.96 -6.50 -1.79
N PRO A 8 12.34 -7.09 -2.92
CA PRO A 8 11.55 -7.02 -4.15
C PRO A 8 10.14 -7.61 -3.98
N SER A 9 9.90 -8.42 -2.95
CA SER A 9 8.59 -8.91 -2.54
C SER A 9 7.69 -7.84 -1.89
N ASP A 10 8.26 -6.78 -1.30
CA ASP A 10 7.53 -5.74 -0.56
C ASP A 10 6.77 -4.76 -1.47
N SER A 11 6.94 -4.82 -2.79
CA SER A 11 6.19 -3.99 -3.75
C SER A 11 4.96 -4.70 -4.29
N LYS A 12 4.91 -6.03 -4.25
CA LYS A 12 3.87 -6.82 -4.90
C LYS A 12 2.52 -6.67 -4.20
N VAL A 13 1.47 -6.39 -4.96
CA VAL A 13 0.08 -6.39 -4.48
C VAL A 13 -0.64 -7.62 -5.03
N GLU A 14 -1.20 -8.42 -4.12
CA GLU A 14 -2.07 -9.53 -4.47
C GLU A 14 -3.48 -9.00 -4.72
N THR A 15 -4.08 -9.36 -5.85
CA THR A 15 -5.44 -8.93 -6.19
C THR A 15 -6.34 -10.12 -6.39
N ILE A 16 -7.54 -10.06 -5.80
CA ILE A 16 -8.59 -11.07 -5.93
C ILE A 16 -9.92 -10.33 -6.13
N ALA A 17 -10.44 -10.36 -7.35
CA ALA A 17 -11.68 -9.68 -7.75
C ALA A 17 -11.71 -8.19 -7.36
N ARG A 18 -12.35 -7.86 -6.23
CA ARG A 18 -12.54 -6.49 -5.72
C ARG A 18 -11.62 -6.14 -4.55
N LEU A 19 -10.75 -7.07 -4.17
CA LEU A 19 -9.83 -6.95 -3.05
C LEU A 19 -8.39 -6.83 -3.56
N ALA A 20 -7.66 -5.82 -3.11
CA ALA A 20 -6.21 -5.73 -3.23
C ALA A 20 -5.58 -5.86 -1.84
N GLN A 21 -4.57 -6.72 -1.72
CA GLN A 21 -3.81 -6.95 -0.49
C GLN A 21 -2.33 -6.68 -0.74
N TRP A 22 -1.77 -5.78 0.06
CA TRP A 22 -0.36 -5.45 0.02
C TRP A 22 0.30 -5.82 1.35
N ARG A 23 1.31 -6.68 1.27
CA ARG A 23 2.12 -7.12 2.42
C ARG A 23 3.48 -6.43 2.34
N ILE A 24 3.88 -5.82 3.45
CA ILE A 24 5.19 -5.18 3.60
C ILE A 24 5.86 -5.87 4.79
N GLU A 25 6.94 -6.60 4.56
CA GLU A 25 7.62 -7.39 5.58
C GLU A 25 8.39 -6.51 6.56
N SER A 26 9.05 -5.46 6.05
CA SER A 26 9.83 -4.53 6.87
C SER A 26 9.42 -3.08 6.62
N PHE A 27 8.83 -2.48 7.66
CA PHE A 27 8.37 -1.08 7.62
C PHE A 27 8.87 -0.30 8.84
N GLY A 28 10.06 0.30 8.68
CA GLY A 28 10.74 1.06 9.74
C GLY A 28 10.19 2.48 9.96
N PRO A 29 10.64 3.19 11.00
CA PRO A 29 10.33 4.60 11.21
C PRO A 29 10.86 5.48 10.07
N CYS A 30 10.13 6.53 9.71
CA CYS A 30 10.46 7.47 8.63
C CYS A 30 10.66 6.78 7.27
N SER A 31 9.84 5.76 6.98
CA SER A 31 9.94 4.99 5.74
C SER A 31 8.81 5.32 4.76
N TYR A 32 9.17 5.34 3.49
CA TYR A 32 8.25 5.42 2.37
C TYR A 32 8.35 4.14 1.55
N ARG A 33 7.20 3.55 1.23
CA ARG A 33 7.08 2.39 0.34
C ARG A 33 6.05 2.69 -0.73
N ARG A 34 6.29 2.19 -1.93
CA ARG A 34 5.37 2.24 -3.06
C ARG A 34 5.17 0.83 -3.58
N SER A 35 3.93 0.48 -3.88
CA SER A 35 3.59 -0.80 -4.48
C SER A 35 3.83 -0.80 -5.99
N ASP A 36 3.90 -1.99 -6.56
CA ASP A 36 3.73 -2.21 -7.99
C ASP A 36 2.30 -1.81 -8.40
N ALA A 37 2.13 -1.50 -9.69
CA ALA A 37 0.81 -1.25 -10.25
C ALA A 37 -0.05 -2.51 -10.17
N PHE A 38 -1.29 -2.36 -9.74
CA PHE A 38 -2.24 -3.45 -9.63
C PHE A 38 -3.59 -3.04 -10.19
N ARG A 39 -4.29 -3.98 -10.82
CA ARG A 39 -5.61 -3.71 -11.40
C ARG A 39 -6.69 -3.96 -10.35
N LEU A 40 -7.58 -3.00 -10.17
CA LEU A 40 -8.79 -3.16 -9.37
C LEU A 40 -9.98 -2.56 -10.12
N GLY A 41 -10.94 -3.41 -10.48
CA GLY A 41 -11.96 -3.06 -11.47
C GLY A 41 -11.33 -2.85 -12.85
N ILE A 42 -11.67 -1.74 -13.50
CA ILE A 42 -11.18 -1.37 -14.84
C ILE A 42 -9.92 -0.49 -14.83
N TRP A 43 -9.49 -0.03 -13.65
CA TRP A 43 -8.40 0.91 -13.49
C TRP A 43 -7.15 0.23 -12.91
N ASN A 44 -5.99 0.68 -13.35
CA ASN A 44 -4.72 0.38 -12.70
C ASN A 44 -4.48 1.39 -11.59
N TRP A 45 -4.06 0.88 -10.45
CA TRP A 45 -3.83 1.64 -9.23
C TRP A 45 -2.43 1.38 -8.71
N TYR A 46 -1.88 2.36 -8.00
CA TYR A 46 -0.69 2.18 -7.17
C TYR A 46 -0.95 2.71 -5.76
N LEU A 47 -0.41 2.01 -4.78
CA LEU A 47 -0.46 2.38 -3.37
C LEU A 47 0.89 2.94 -2.94
N SER A 48 0.86 3.97 -2.11
CA SER A 48 2.03 4.41 -1.37
C SER A 48 1.71 4.54 0.10
N VAL A 49 2.68 4.17 0.93
CA VAL A 49 2.56 4.24 2.38
C VAL A 49 3.78 4.98 2.91
N GLU A 50 3.52 6.01 3.69
CA GLU A 50 4.55 6.81 4.34
C GLU A 50 4.33 6.74 5.85
N LYS A 51 5.38 6.40 6.60
CA LYS A 51 5.33 6.30 8.06
C LYS A 51 6.27 7.31 8.69
N ASN A 52 5.69 8.40 9.16
CA ASN A 52 6.35 9.39 10.02
C ASN A 52 5.71 9.33 11.41
N ARG A 53 5.30 10.47 12.00
CA ARG A 53 4.48 10.50 13.23
C ARG A 53 3.15 9.77 13.04
N TYR A 54 2.57 9.87 11.84
CA TYR A 54 1.36 9.17 11.43
C TYR A 54 1.66 8.27 10.23
N MET A 55 0.75 7.33 9.96
CA MET A 55 0.80 6.49 8.75
C MET A 55 -0.10 7.13 7.71
N HIS A 56 0.48 7.59 6.61
CA HIS A 56 -0.24 8.14 5.48
C HIS A 56 -0.33 7.08 4.38
N ILE A 57 -1.55 6.78 3.96
CA ILE A 57 -1.82 5.86 2.86
C ILE A 57 -2.41 6.67 1.72
N ARG A 58 -1.81 6.57 0.54
CA ARG A 58 -2.29 7.26 -0.67
C ARG A 58 -2.52 6.23 -1.77
N LEU A 59 -3.65 6.35 -2.43
CA LEU A 59 -4.04 5.56 -3.59
C LEU A 59 -4.08 6.48 -4.79
N PHE A 60 -3.50 6.02 -5.88
CA PHE A 60 -3.44 6.82 -7.09
C PHE A 60 -3.79 5.96 -8.31
N PRO A 61 -4.56 6.50 -9.26
CA PRO A 61 -4.76 5.84 -10.54
C PRO A 61 -3.51 6.01 -11.41
N GLU A 62 -3.12 4.95 -12.11
CA GLU A 62 -2.14 5.05 -13.19
C GLU A 62 -2.78 5.78 -14.38
N PRO A 63 -2.14 6.85 -14.91
CA PRO A 63 -2.64 7.54 -16.09
C PRO A 63 -2.74 6.57 -17.27
N CYS A 64 -3.95 6.27 -17.70
CA CYS A 64 -4.24 5.41 -18.85
C CYS A 64 -4.92 6.24 -19.94
N ARG A 65 -5.01 5.73 -21.19
CA ARG A 65 -5.77 6.42 -22.25
C ARG A 65 -7.22 6.75 -21.82
N VAL A 66 -7.84 5.87 -21.03
CA VAL A 66 -9.20 6.02 -20.47
C VAL A 66 -9.29 7.14 -19.42
N SER A 67 -8.20 7.45 -18.70
CA SER A 67 -8.21 8.50 -17.65
C SER A 67 -8.19 9.92 -18.21
N LYS A 68 -7.99 10.09 -19.53
CA LYS A 68 -8.12 11.38 -20.21
C LYS A 68 -9.58 11.78 -20.47
N GLU A 69 -10.49 10.80 -20.55
CA GLU A 69 -11.91 11.03 -20.82
C GLU A 69 -12.77 10.96 -19.55
N HIS A 70 -12.44 10.07 -18.60
CA HIS A 70 -13.21 9.92 -17.37
C HIS A 70 -12.27 9.73 -16.17
N LEU A 71 -12.42 10.57 -15.13
CA LEU A 71 -11.70 10.35 -13.88
C LEU A 71 -12.28 9.13 -13.16
N PRO A 72 -11.44 8.22 -12.62
CA PRO A 72 -11.95 7.06 -11.90
C PRO A 72 -12.72 7.49 -10.65
N VAL A 73 -14.05 7.32 -10.67
CA VAL A 73 -14.90 7.44 -9.48
C VAL A 73 -15.03 6.05 -8.88
N ALA A 74 -14.45 5.85 -7.70
CA ALA A 74 -14.47 4.56 -7.01
C ALA A 74 -14.54 4.77 -5.50
N ARG A 75 -15.19 3.84 -4.81
CA ARG A 75 -15.29 3.83 -3.34
C ARG A 75 -14.46 2.66 -2.81
N PHE A 76 -13.50 2.97 -1.96
CA PHE A 76 -12.64 1.97 -1.34
C PHE A 76 -12.85 1.93 0.16
N VAL A 77 -12.86 0.73 0.72
CA VAL A 77 -12.71 0.50 2.15
C VAL A 77 -11.26 0.10 2.39
N VAL A 78 -10.54 0.94 3.14
CA VAL A 78 -9.14 0.69 3.52
C VAL A 78 -9.11 0.01 4.89
N ARG A 79 -8.44 -1.13 4.98
CA ARG A 79 -8.16 -1.82 6.24
C ARG A 79 -6.66 -1.95 6.43
N VAL A 80 -6.19 -1.52 7.59
CA VAL A 80 -4.78 -1.59 7.98
C VAL A 80 -4.65 -2.62 9.09
N PHE A 81 -3.84 -3.64 8.86
CA PHE A 81 -3.44 -4.58 9.89
C PHE A 81 -1.97 -4.34 10.24
N SER A 82 -1.76 -3.85 11.47
CA SER A 82 -0.43 -3.62 12.03
C SER A 82 -0.34 -4.39 13.35
N PRO A 83 0.47 -5.45 13.43
CA PRO A 83 0.64 -6.25 14.65
C PRO A 83 1.30 -5.49 15.82
N CYS A 84 1.88 -4.31 15.58
CA CYS A 84 2.49 -3.46 16.61
C CYS A 84 1.54 -2.34 17.06
N THR A 85 0.62 -2.65 17.96
CA THR A 85 -0.10 -1.66 18.77
C THR A 85 0.31 -1.82 20.23
N GLY A 86 1.50 -1.34 20.59
CA GLY A 86 1.96 -1.30 21.97
C GLY A 86 3.24 -0.51 22.07
N ARG A 87 3.29 0.43 23.03
CA ARG A 87 4.42 1.32 23.33
C ARG A 87 5.67 0.55 23.77
N ARG A 88 6.28 -0.24 22.90
CA ARG A 88 7.54 -0.92 23.18
C ARG A 88 8.50 -0.72 22.01
N PRO A 89 9.70 -0.15 22.23
CA PRO A 89 10.72 -0.07 21.21
C PRO A 89 11.29 -1.47 21.02
N TYR A 90 10.61 -2.30 20.23
CA TYR A 90 11.16 -3.56 19.76
C TYR A 90 11.30 -3.47 18.25
N VAL A 91 12.53 -3.14 17.85
CA VAL A 91 13.04 -3.32 16.49
C VAL A 91 13.21 -4.84 16.32
N SER A 92 12.11 -5.53 16.03
CA SER A 92 12.12 -6.88 15.46
C SER A 92 12.00 -6.73 13.95
N PRO A 93 13.02 -7.06 13.14
CA PRO A 93 13.00 -6.88 11.69
C PRO A 93 12.00 -7.76 10.92
N GLY A 94 11.12 -8.51 11.60
CA GLY A 94 10.40 -9.63 10.98
C GLY A 94 8.87 -9.58 11.09
N ILE A 95 8.26 -8.46 11.45
CA ILE A 95 6.80 -8.41 11.65
C ILE A 95 6.09 -7.75 10.45
N PRO A 96 5.31 -8.50 9.65
CA PRO A 96 4.72 -7.99 8.42
C PRO A 96 3.52 -7.09 8.68
N HIS A 97 3.50 -5.95 8.00
CA HIS A 97 2.34 -5.08 7.87
C HIS A 97 1.49 -5.52 6.68
N ARG A 98 0.16 -5.47 6.82
CA ARG A 98 -0.77 -5.80 5.73
C ARG A 98 -1.80 -4.70 5.53
N LEU A 99 -1.94 -4.28 4.28
CA LEU A 99 -2.96 -3.34 3.82
C LEU A 99 -3.94 -4.07 2.92
N ALA A 100 -5.23 -3.85 3.13
CA ALA A 100 -6.28 -4.38 2.26
C ALA A 100 -7.17 -3.23 1.77
N LEU A 101 -7.39 -3.18 0.47
CA LEU A 101 -8.36 -2.31 -0.18
C LEU A 101 -9.49 -3.14 -0.74
N HIS A 102 -10.72 -2.82 -0.38
CA HIS A 102 -11.90 -3.42 -0.97
C HIS A 102 -12.67 -2.38 -1.79
N LEU A 103 -12.89 -2.65 -3.07
CA LEU A 103 -13.72 -1.83 -3.95
C LEU A 103 -15.21 -2.15 -3.67
N CYS A 104 -15.98 -1.13 -3.27
CA CYS A 104 -17.41 -1.24 -2.96
C CYS A 104 -18.31 -1.13 -4.19
#